data_AF-A0A947J4S8-F1
#
_entry.id   AF-A0A947J4S8-F1
#
_cell.length_a   1.000
_cell.length_b   1.000
_cell.length_c   1.000
_cell.angle_alpha   90.00
_cell.angle_beta   90.00
_cell.angle_gamma   90.00
#
_symmetry.space_group_name_H-M   'P 1'
#
loop_
_entity.id
_entity.type
_entity.pdbx_description
1 polymer ?
#
loop_
_entity_poly.entity_id
_entity_poly.type
_entity_poly.pdbx_seq_one_letter_code
_entity_poly.pdbx_strand_id
1 'polypeptide(L)'
;MPKSILTFLALLAVLLLTSACSNSSFKKFPFIQDEAPVQKKTEEPADKPLPTQKKIEEPADKSTPAAVRKAEQELNLGIRSYEDGQYKTAAGHLQNALGDGSLSVGDQITAHKFLAFIYCVSGEKLACRGAFKKVLALNSRFELSASEVGHPIWGPVFREVQAEAAGKKKR
;
A
#
# COMPACT_ATOMS: atom_id res chain seq x y z
N MET A 1 -38.97 23.14 34.69
CA MET A 1 -37.82 23.90 35.25
C MET A 1 -36.52 23.31 34.71
N PRO A 2 -35.73 24.11 33.98
CA PRO A 2 -34.79 23.64 32.96
C PRO A 2 -33.44 23.20 33.55
N LYS A 3 -33.09 21.92 33.38
CA LYS A 3 -31.72 21.41 33.62
C LYS A 3 -30.73 21.78 32.48
N SER A 4 -31.19 22.57 31.51
CA SER A 4 -30.47 22.89 30.28
C SER A 4 -29.75 24.24 30.28
N ILE A 5 -29.72 24.96 31.42
CA ILE A 5 -29.12 26.31 31.51
C ILE A 5 -27.75 26.29 32.22
N LEU A 6 -27.48 25.30 33.08
CA LEU A 6 -26.25 25.27 33.88
C LEU A 6 -25.01 24.74 33.13
N THR A 7 -25.19 24.02 32.02
CA THR A 7 -24.08 23.50 31.21
C THR A 7 -23.55 24.49 30.17
N PHE A 8 -24.33 25.51 29.83
CA PHE A 8 -23.92 26.52 28.83
C PHE A 8 -22.95 27.58 29.36
N LEU A 9 -22.81 27.73 30.68
CA LEU A 9 -21.88 28.71 31.28
C LEU A 9 -20.47 28.17 31.53
N ALA A 10 -20.22 26.87 31.34
CA ALA A 10 -18.92 26.25 31.61
C ALA A 10 -18.03 26.00 30.38
N LEU A 11 -18.53 26.20 29.15
CA LEU A 11 -17.76 25.98 27.92
C LEU A 11 -17.29 27.27 27.22
N LEU A 12 -17.64 28.44 27.75
CA LEU A 12 -17.22 29.74 27.20
C LEU A 12 -15.87 30.25 27.74
N ALA A 13 -15.16 29.44 28.53
CA ALA A 13 -13.91 29.82 29.21
C ALA A 13 -12.66 28.99 28.80
N VAL A 14 -12.67 28.32 27.63
CA VAL A 14 -11.49 27.61 27.09
C VAL A 14 -11.03 28.18 25.73
N LEU A 15 -11.63 29.29 25.29
CA LEU A 15 -11.00 30.21 24.35
C LEU A 15 -10.19 31.24 25.14
N LEU A 16 -8.85 31.12 25.13
CA LEU A 16 -7.82 32.17 25.26
C LEU A 16 -6.54 31.67 25.98
N LEU A 17 -5.75 30.80 25.34
CA LEU A 17 -4.30 30.76 25.57
C LEU A 17 -3.56 30.47 24.26
N THR A 18 -3.37 31.52 23.48
CA THR A 18 -2.30 31.64 22.48
C THR A 18 -0.96 31.64 23.19
N SER A 19 -0.09 30.65 22.93
CA SER A 19 1.32 30.73 23.28
C SER A 19 2.16 30.37 22.06
N ALA A 20 2.70 31.40 21.43
CA ALA A 20 3.76 31.31 20.45
C ALA A 20 5.07 30.91 21.16
N CYS A 21 5.69 29.82 20.73
CA CYS A 21 7.10 29.56 20.98
C CYS A 21 7.79 29.20 19.66
N SER A 22 8.49 30.20 19.13
CA SER A 22 9.81 30.16 18.51
C SER A 22 10.25 28.94 17.71
N ASN A 23 10.35 29.18 16.40
CA ASN A 23 11.57 29.07 15.59
C ASN A 23 12.76 28.35 16.24
N SER A 24 13.10 27.17 15.73
CA SER A 24 14.38 26.50 15.97
C SER A 24 14.93 25.92 14.67
N SER A 25 15.85 26.67 14.09
CA SER A 25 17.05 26.23 13.37
C SER A 25 16.95 24.97 12.52
N PHE A 26 16.71 25.21 11.23
CA PHE A 26 17.08 24.33 10.12
C PHE A 26 18.61 24.12 10.15
N LYS A 27 19.07 23.04 10.78
CA LYS A 27 20.49 22.66 10.76
C LYS A 27 20.86 22.13 9.37
N LYS A 28 21.56 23.00 8.65
CA LYS A 28 22.35 22.74 7.43
C LYS A 28 23.29 21.57 7.67
N PHE A 29 22.98 20.40 7.10
CA PHE A 29 23.92 19.29 7.02
C PHE A 29 24.90 19.56 5.86
N PRO A 30 26.22 19.46 6.09
CA PRO A 30 27.22 19.66 5.07
C PRO A 30 27.24 18.45 4.12
N PHE A 31 27.07 18.76 2.84
CA PHE A 31 27.43 17.95 1.70
C PHE A 31 28.94 17.70 1.73
N ILE A 32 29.35 16.46 1.99
CA ILE A 32 30.73 16.01 1.83
C ILE A 32 30.82 15.35 0.44
N GLN A 33 31.45 16.08 -0.47
CA GLN A 33 32.12 15.51 -1.64
C GLN A 33 33.54 15.17 -1.22
N ASP A 34 33.92 13.92 -1.37
CA ASP A 34 35.31 13.55 -1.58
C ASP A 34 35.37 12.75 -2.90
N GLU A 35 35.59 13.49 -3.99
CA GLU A 35 36.26 12.96 -5.17
C GLU A 35 37.77 13.01 -4.91
N ALA A 36 38.46 11.89 -5.05
CA ALA A 36 39.84 11.88 -5.51
C ALA A 36 40.23 10.50 -6.09
N PRO A 37 41.20 10.46 -7.03
CA PRO A 37 41.16 9.58 -8.20
C PRO A 37 42.30 8.57 -8.24
N VAL A 38 42.12 7.39 -8.84
CA VAL A 38 43.21 6.67 -9.52
C VAL A 38 42.65 5.84 -10.68
N GLN A 39 43.14 6.16 -11.87
CA GLN A 39 42.88 5.46 -13.12
C GLN A 39 43.79 4.23 -13.28
N LYS A 40 43.31 3.28 -14.10
CA LYS A 40 43.99 2.77 -15.31
C LYS A 40 44.33 1.27 -15.34
N LYS A 41 43.50 0.60 -16.16
CA LYS A 41 43.86 -0.36 -17.22
C LYS A 41 44.28 -1.77 -16.80
N THR A 42 43.40 -2.71 -17.10
CA THR A 42 43.78 -3.85 -17.94
C THR A 42 42.67 -4.05 -18.97
N GLU A 43 43.08 -4.11 -20.23
CA GLU A 43 42.23 -4.28 -21.40
C GLU A 43 42.23 -5.77 -21.77
N GLU A 44 41.04 -6.21 -22.14
CA GLU A 44 40.56 -7.50 -22.65
C GLU A 44 41.48 -8.18 -23.71
N PRO A 45 41.57 -9.53 -23.74
CA PRO A 45 40.74 -10.25 -24.71
C PRO A 45 40.22 -11.63 -24.30
N ALA A 46 38.96 -11.80 -24.68
CA ALA A 46 38.43 -12.98 -25.35
C ALA A 46 38.02 -14.21 -24.53
N ASP A 47 36.80 -14.58 -24.86
CA ASP A 47 36.34 -15.94 -25.08
C ASP A 47 35.77 -16.68 -23.87
N LYS A 48 34.51 -16.37 -23.58
CA LYS A 48 33.60 -17.46 -23.23
C LYS A 48 32.20 -17.21 -23.82
N PRO A 49 31.68 -18.12 -24.67
CA PRO A 49 30.39 -17.96 -25.32
C PRO A 49 29.26 -17.72 -24.31
N LEU A 50 28.34 -16.84 -24.72
CA LEU A 50 27.03 -16.65 -24.11
C LEU A 50 26.42 -18.00 -23.73
N PRO A 51 25.97 -18.22 -22.48
CA PRO A 51 25.06 -19.30 -22.20
C PRO A 51 23.77 -18.99 -22.94
N THR A 52 23.57 -19.71 -24.04
CA THR A 52 22.30 -19.82 -24.76
C THR A 52 21.21 -19.99 -23.72
N GLN A 53 20.39 -18.95 -23.55
CA GLN A 53 19.15 -19.03 -22.79
C GLN A 53 18.28 -20.03 -23.52
N LYS A 54 18.32 -21.26 -23.01
CA LYS A 54 17.48 -22.36 -23.43
C LYS A 54 16.05 -21.96 -23.13
N LYS A 55 15.35 -21.61 -24.20
CA LYS A 55 13.88 -21.55 -24.29
C LYS A 55 13.31 -22.81 -23.64
N ILE A 56 12.72 -22.63 -22.45
CA ILE A 56 11.82 -23.61 -21.84
C ILE A 56 10.44 -22.95 -21.89
N GLU A 57 9.66 -23.32 -22.90
CA GLU A 57 8.18 -23.27 -22.92
C GLU A 57 7.68 -24.42 -22.03
N GLU A 58 6.60 -24.41 -21.24
CA GLU A 58 5.57 -23.50 -20.71
C GLU A 58 4.86 -24.37 -19.62
N PRO A 59 4.05 -23.85 -18.66
CA PRO A 59 2.70 -23.43 -19.01
C PRO A 59 2.16 -22.20 -18.24
N ALA A 60 1.30 -21.43 -18.92
CA ALA A 60 0.32 -20.47 -18.38
C ALA A 60 0.83 -19.08 -17.97
N ASP A 61 1.27 -18.26 -18.94
CA ASP A 61 1.17 -16.80 -18.79
C ASP A 61 0.46 -16.20 -20.01
N LYS A 62 -0.75 -15.71 -19.78
CA LYS A 62 -1.62 -15.12 -20.81
C LYS A 62 -1.37 -13.61 -20.95
N SER A 63 -0.37 -13.05 -20.28
CA SER A 63 -0.09 -11.62 -20.27
C SER A 63 1.13 -11.27 -21.13
N THR A 64 1.02 -10.17 -21.88
CA THR A 64 2.16 -9.65 -22.67
C THR A 64 3.03 -8.76 -21.80
N PRO A 65 4.35 -8.63 -22.07
CA PRO A 65 5.22 -7.72 -21.32
C PRO A 65 4.77 -6.24 -21.32
N ALA A 66 3.92 -5.83 -22.27
CA ALA A 66 3.33 -4.50 -22.28
C ALA A 66 2.14 -4.37 -21.31
N ALA A 67 1.31 -5.40 -21.20
CA ALA A 67 0.18 -5.43 -20.27
C ALA A 67 0.66 -5.39 -18.82
N VAL A 68 1.64 -6.24 -18.48
CA VAL A 68 2.24 -6.28 -17.13
C VAL A 68 2.76 -4.90 -16.71
N ARG A 69 3.58 -4.25 -17.57
CA ARG A 69 4.11 -2.91 -17.27
C ARG A 69 3.00 -1.87 -17.06
N LYS A 70 1.92 -1.93 -17.85
CA LYS A 70 0.79 -1.01 -17.68
C LYS A 70 0.07 -1.26 -16.36
N ALA A 71 -0.16 -2.51 -15.99
CA ALA A 71 -0.80 -2.85 -14.74
C ALA A 71 0.05 -2.43 -13.52
N GLU A 72 1.36 -2.63 -13.57
CA GLU A 72 2.30 -2.14 -12.56
C GLU A 72 2.30 -0.62 -12.44
N GLN A 73 2.20 0.10 -13.57
CA GLN A 73 2.06 1.56 -13.58
C GLN A 73 0.77 2.01 -12.87
N GLU A 74 -0.37 1.39 -13.20
CA GLU A 74 -1.65 1.67 -12.54
C GLU A 74 -1.58 1.35 -11.03
N LEU A 75 -0.94 0.25 -10.64
CA LEU A 75 -0.75 -0.08 -9.22
C LEU A 75 0.02 1.03 -8.50
N ASN A 76 1.14 1.47 -9.06
CA ASN A 76 1.95 2.54 -8.48
C ASN A 76 1.19 3.87 -8.39
N LEU A 77 0.41 4.23 -9.42
CA LEU A 77 -0.45 5.42 -9.38
C LEU A 77 -1.53 5.32 -8.29
N GLY A 78 -2.10 4.12 -8.12
CA GLY A 78 -3.09 3.85 -7.07
C GLY A 78 -2.52 4.00 -5.66
N ILE A 79 -1.33 3.46 -5.42
CA ILE A 79 -0.63 3.56 -4.13
C ILE A 79 -0.30 5.04 -3.82
N ARG A 80 0.28 5.77 -4.77
CA ARG A 80 0.59 7.20 -4.59
C ARG A 80 -0.66 8.03 -4.30
N SER A 81 -1.73 7.80 -5.07
CA SER A 81 -3.00 8.49 -4.84
C SER A 81 -3.59 8.17 -3.47
N TYR A 82 -3.40 6.95 -2.95
CA TYR A 82 -3.84 6.58 -1.60
C TYR A 82 -3.05 7.34 -0.52
N GLU A 83 -1.74 7.40 -0.67
CA GLU A 83 -0.83 8.13 0.23
C GLU A 83 -1.14 9.64 0.24
N ASP A 84 -1.56 10.19 -0.89
CA ASP A 84 -2.02 11.58 -1.03
C ASP A 84 -3.45 11.82 -0.49
N GLY A 85 -4.12 10.78 0.01
CA GLY A 85 -5.50 10.86 0.51
C GLY A 85 -6.58 10.94 -0.58
N GLN A 86 -6.21 10.75 -1.85
CA GLN A 86 -7.12 10.77 -3.00
C GLN A 86 -7.80 9.40 -3.19
N TYR A 87 -8.56 8.94 -2.18
CA TYR A 87 -9.05 7.56 -2.11
C TYR A 87 -9.90 7.11 -3.31
N LYS A 88 -10.73 8.00 -3.88
CA LYS A 88 -11.55 7.67 -5.06
C LYS A 88 -10.67 7.44 -6.30
N THR A 89 -9.68 8.30 -6.52
CA THR A 89 -8.69 8.18 -7.60
C THR A 89 -7.84 6.93 -7.42
N ALA A 90 -7.36 6.70 -6.19
CA ALA A 90 -6.61 5.52 -5.83
C ALA A 90 -7.38 4.23 -6.15
N ALA A 91 -8.65 4.14 -5.75
CA ALA A 91 -9.48 2.97 -6.03
C ALA A 91 -9.61 2.69 -7.52
N GLY A 92 -9.78 3.72 -8.35
CA GLY A 92 -9.85 3.59 -9.81
C GLY A 92 -8.57 2.99 -10.40
N HIS A 93 -7.40 3.52 -10.03
CA HIS A 93 -6.11 3.00 -10.47
C HIS A 93 -5.85 1.57 -10.01
N LEU A 94 -6.15 1.24 -8.74
CA LEU A 94 -5.98 -0.11 -8.21
C LEU A 94 -6.90 -1.13 -8.90
N GLN A 95 -8.12 -0.73 -9.26
CA GLN A 95 -9.04 -1.56 -10.04
C GLN A 95 -8.54 -1.76 -11.47
N ASN A 96 -8.03 -0.71 -12.12
CA ASN A 96 -7.44 -0.81 -13.45
C ASN A 96 -6.23 -1.76 -13.46
N ALA A 97 -5.38 -1.68 -12.44
CA ALA A 97 -4.22 -2.56 -12.27
C ALA A 97 -4.62 -4.05 -12.17
N LEU A 98 -5.78 -4.34 -11.57
CA LEU A 98 -6.30 -5.70 -11.43
C LEU A 98 -7.07 -6.20 -12.67
N GLY A 99 -7.45 -5.31 -13.59
CA GLY A 99 -8.48 -5.57 -14.60
C GLY A 99 -8.15 -6.67 -15.61
N ASP A 100 -6.88 -6.78 -16.03
CA ASP A 100 -6.43 -7.76 -17.01
C ASP A 100 -5.77 -9.00 -16.40
N GLY A 101 -5.61 -9.03 -15.07
CA GLY A 101 -4.97 -10.13 -14.34
C GLY A 101 -3.48 -10.30 -14.64
N SER A 102 -2.83 -9.31 -15.25
CA SER A 102 -1.40 -9.38 -15.63
C SER A 102 -0.44 -9.14 -14.46
N LEU A 103 -0.93 -8.60 -13.34
CA LEU A 103 -0.13 -8.40 -12.14
C LEU A 103 0.37 -9.72 -11.54
N SER A 104 1.58 -9.67 -10.98
CA SER A 104 2.07 -10.74 -10.11
C SER A 104 1.12 -10.97 -8.93
N VAL A 105 1.12 -12.17 -8.36
CA VAL A 105 0.27 -12.48 -7.18
C VAL A 105 0.55 -11.52 -6.02
N GLY A 106 1.81 -11.12 -5.81
CA GLY A 106 2.19 -10.15 -4.78
C GLY A 106 1.59 -8.76 -5.02
N ASP A 107 1.57 -8.33 -6.26
CA ASP A 107 0.98 -7.05 -6.66
C ASP A 107 -0.54 -7.08 -6.60
N GLN A 108 -1.18 -8.20 -6.95
CA GLN A 108 -2.62 -8.39 -6.75
C GLN A 108 -2.99 -8.34 -5.26
N ILE A 109 -2.20 -8.96 -4.39
CA ILE A 109 -2.37 -8.88 -2.92
C ILE A 109 -2.25 -7.42 -2.47
N THR A 110 -1.24 -6.71 -2.94
CA THR A 110 -1.01 -5.31 -2.61
C THR A 110 -2.20 -4.45 -3.05
N ALA A 111 -2.65 -4.58 -4.29
CA ALA A 111 -3.78 -3.84 -4.83
C ALA A 111 -5.07 -4.09 -4.03
N HIS A 112 -5.39 -5.36 -3.75
CA HIS A 112 -6.56 -5.71 -2.95
C HIS A 112 -6.45 -5.24 -1.49
N LYS A 113 -5.25 -5.21 -0.89
CA LYS A 113 -5.03 -4.66 0.45
C LYS A 113 -5.39 -3.17 0.51
N PHE A 114 -4.87 -2.37 -0.44
CA PHE A 114 -5.18 -0.94 -0.50
C PHE A 114 -6.67 -0.69 -0.80
N LEU A 115 -7.27 -1.45 -1.73
CA LEU A 115 -8.72 -1.39 -1.97
C LEU A 115 -9.52 -1.70 -0.70
N ALA A 116 -9.11 -2.71 0.08
CA ALA A 116 -9.75 -3.01 1.35
C ALA A 116 -9.70 -1.80 2.28
N PHE A 117 -8.53 -1.21 2.50
CA PHE A 117 -8.38 -0.03 3.35
C PHE A 117 -9.28 1.13 2.90
N ILE A 118 -9.28 1.45 1.61
CA ILE A 118 -10.15 2.49 1.02
C ILE A 118 -11.62 2.19 1.34
N TYR A 119 -12.11 1.01 0.99
CA TYR A 119 -13.52 0.66 1.22
C TYR A 119 -13.90 0.67 2.69
N CYS A 120 -13.00 0.27 3.58
CA CYS A 120 -13.28 0.27 5.01
C CYS A 120 -13.45 1.71 5.52
N VAL A 121 -12.57 2.64 5.13
CA VAL A 121 -12.67 4.06 5.55
C VAL A 121 -13.81 4.80 4.85
N SER A 122 -14.21 4.37 3.65
CA SER A 122 -15.38 4.89 2.94
C SER A 122 -16.72 4.36 3.47
N GLY A 123 -16.72 3.44 4.44
CA GLY A 123 -17.94 2.86 5.03
C GLY A 123 -18.57 1.73 4.20
N GLU A 124 -17.93 1.31 3.10
CA GLU A 124 -18.39 0.27 2.20
C GLU A 124 -18.03 -1.13 2.73
N LYS A 125 -18.65 -1.52 3.85
CA LYS A 125 -18.29 -2.73 4.63
C LYS A 125 -18.26 -4.02 3.80
N LEU A 126 -19.19 -4.20 2.87
CA LEU A 126 -19.24 -5.40 2.02
C LEU A 126 -18.05 -5.46 1.05
N ALA A 127 -17.70 -4.33 0.43
CA ALA A 127 -16.56 -4.23 -0.48
C ALA A 127 -15.23 -4.40 0.28
N CYS A 128 -15.10 -3.77 1.45
CA CYS A 128 -13.98 -3.92 2.39
C CYS A 128 -13.73 -5.40 2.74
N ARG A 129 -14.78 -6.14 3.16
CA ARG A 129 -14.71 -7.58 3.43
C ARG A 129 -14.35 -8.38 2.17
N GLY A 130 -14.95 -8.03 1.03
CA GLY A 130 -14.70 -8.67 -0.26
C GLY A 130 -13.23 -8.59 -0.69
N ALA A 131 -12.62 -7.41 -0.57
CA ALA A 131 -11.22 -7.18 -0.91
C ALA A 131 -10.27 -8.00 -0.01
N PHE A 132 -10.48 -8.02 1.31
CA PHE A 132 -9.70 -8.89 2.19
C PHE A 132 -9.89 -10.39 1.90
N LYS A 133 -11.10 -10.81 1.50
CA LYS A 133 -11.32 -12.20 1.06
C LYS A 133 -10.51 -12.54 -0.18
N LYS A 134 -10.35 -11.60 -1.11
CA LYS A 134 -9.48 -11.78 -2.28
C LYS A 134 -8.01 -11.91 -1.87
N VAL A 135 -7.54 -11.09 -0.93
CA VAL A 135 -6.18 -11.22 -0.37
C VAL A 135 -5.95 -12.62 0.21
N LEU A 136 -6.86 -13.12 1.06
CA LEU A 136 -6.72 -14.43 1.70
C LEU A 136 -6.92 -15.61 0.73
N ALA A 137 -7.62 -15.39 -0.39
CA ALA A 137 -7.73 -16.38 -1.45
C ALA A 137 -6.39 -16.53 -2.22
N LEU A 138 -5.68 -15.41 -2.45
CA LEU A 138 -4.36 -15.40 -3.07
C LEU A 138 -3.27 -15.91 -2.13
N ASN A 139 -3.31 -15.48 -0.85
CA ASN A 139 -2.40 -15.94 0.19
C ASN A 139 -3.15 -16.17 1.50
N SER A 140 -3.44 -17.44 1.79
CA SER A 140 -4.16 -17.83 3.01
C SER A 140 -3.40 -17.61 4.33
N ARG A 141 -2.11 -17.30 4.27
CA ARG A 141 -1.27 -16.95 5.42
C ARG A 141 -0.96 -15.45 5.48
N PHE A 142 -1.61 -14.64 4.64
CA PHE A 142 -1.41 -13.20 4.67
C PHE A 142 -1.77 -12.63 6.03
N GLU A 143 -0.92 -11.71 6.51
CA GLU A 143 -1.11 -10.95 7.72
C GLU A 143 -0.86 -9.48 7.42
N LEU A 144 -1.66 -8.62 8.04
CA LEU A 144 -1.40 -7.19 8.08
C LEU A 144 -0.22 -6.92 9.01
N SER A 145 0.56 -5.87 8.72
CA SER A 145 1.63 -5.42 9.61
C SER A 145 1.07 -4.94 10.96
N ALA A 146 1.92 -4.85 11.99
CA ALA A 146 1.51 -4.42 13.33
C ALA A 146 0.78 -3.05 13.31
N SER A 147 1.28 -2.10 12.52
CA SER A 147 0.69 -0.77 12.36
C SER A 147 -0.69 -0.83 11.67
N GLU A 148 -0.89 -1.77 10.76
CA GLU A 148 -2.16 -1.94 10.04
C GLU A 148 -3.20 -2.70 10.88
N VAL A 149 -2.80 -3.76 11.60
CA VAL A 149 -3.73 -4.56 12.45
C VAL A 149 -4.35 -3.72 13.56
N GLY A 150 -3.61 -2.75 14.09
CA GLY A 150 -4.05 -1.84 15.15
C GLY A 150 -5.10 -0.81 14.73
N HIS A 151 -5.40 -0.66 13.43
CA HIS A 151 -6.34 0.36 12.98
C HIS A 151 -7.79 0.02 13.38
N PRO A 152 -8.54 0.96 14.00
CA PRO A 152 -9.85 0.67 14.59
C PRO A 152 -10.92 0.32 13.54
N ILE A 153 -10.76 0.76 12.29
CA ILE A 153 -11.78 0.57 11.24
C ILE A 153 -11.61 -0.76 10.51
N TRP A 154 -10.42 -1.06 9.96
CA TRP A 154 -10.21 -2.25 9.13
C TRP A 154 -9.64 -3.45 9.89
N GLY A 155 -8.96 -3.22 11.03
CA GLY A 155 -8.37 -4.30 11.83
C GLY A 155 -9.39 -5.36 12.27
N PRO A 156 -10.55 -4.96 12.86
CA PRO A 156 -11.62 -5.90 13.18
C PRO A 156 -12.15 -6.67 11.96
N VAL A 157 -12.35 -5.96 10.85
CA VAL A 157 -12.87 -6.57 9.62
C VAL A 157 -11.91 -7.63 9.07
N PHE A 158 -10.62 -7.34 9.04
CA PHE A 158 -9.61 -8.31 8.60
C PHE A 158 -9.61 -9.56 9.48
N ARG A 159 -9.65 -9.41 10.81
CA ARG A 159 -9.71 -10.55 11.75
C ARG A 159 -10.94 -11.42 11.54
N GLU A 160 -12.11 -10.83 11.34
CA GLU A 160 -13.34 -11.57 11.02
C GLU A 160 -13.17 -12.39 9.74
N VAL A 161 -12.67 -11.76 8.68
CA VAL A 161 -12.46 -12.39 7.37
C VAL A 161 -11.41 -13.51 7.45
N GLN A 162 -10.37 -13.32 8.26
CA GLN A 162 -9.34 -14.35 8.52
C GLN A 162 -9.92 -15.54 9.28
N ALA A 163 -10.74 -15.31 10.30
CA ALA A 163 -11.42 -16.38 11.04
C ALA A 163 -12.38 -17.17 10.14
N GLU A 164 -13.14 -16.49 9.27
CA GLU A 164 -14.00 -17.14 8.26
C GLU A 164 -13.20 -18.03 7.30
N ALA A 165 -12.08 -17.52 6.79
CA ALA A 165 -11.21 -18.26 5.87
C ALA A 165 -10.59 -19.50 6.55
N ALA A 166 -10.17 -19.37 7.81
CA ALA A 166 -9.64 -20.48 8.61
C ALA A 166 -10.72 -21.54 8.90
N GLY A 167 -11.96 -21.12 9.16
CA GLY A 167 -13.10 -22.02 9.34
C GLY A 167 -13.45 -22.80 8.08
N LYS A 168 -13.39 -22.17 6.90
CA LYS A 168 -13.65 -22.83 5.61
C LYS A 168 -12.66 -23.93 5.28
N LYS A 169 -11.38 -23.79 5.64
CA LYS A 169 -10.36 -24.83 5.42
C LYS A 169 -10.57 -26.10 6.24
N LYS A 170 -11.35 -26.04 7.33
CA LYS A 170 -11.58 -27.17 8.25
C LYS A 170 -12.84 -27.98 7.92
N ARG A 171 -13.68 -27.50 7.02
CA ARG A 171 -14.93 -28.15 6.61
C ARG A 171 -14.70 -28.90 5.31
#